data_AF-A0A1H5XZU4-F1
#
_entry.id   AF-A0A1H5XZU4-F1
#
_cell.length_a   1.000
_cell.length_b   1.000
_cell.length_c   1.000
_cell.angle_alpha   90.00
_cell.angle_beta   90.00
_cell.angle_gamma   90.00
#
_symmetry.space_group_name_H-M   'P 1'
#
loop_
_entity.id
_entity.type
_entity.pdbx_description
1 polymer ?
#
loop_
_entity_poly.entity_id
_entity_poly.type
_entity_poly.pdbx_seq_one_letter_code
_entity_poly.pdbx_strand_id
1 'polypeptide(L)'
;MPKAFKGASAPHLKAVQPLPAKSIRSRSDLSFAAPDEHDLLRIWRVPHDPEGYWHEGVDIGLQYFAEIVALAEVDEYEACLALEYVFNDVGWKSTGWGIECGFSKALAAVAIVGLRALRAGATPYDRDSESAPTLTSKEVQHG
;
A
#
# COMPACT_ATOMS: atom_id res chain seq x y z
N MET A 1 12.43 26.57 35.27
CA MET A 1 11.26 27.11 34.56
C MET A 1 11.16 26.45 33.20
N PRO A 2 10.10 25.70 32.86
CA PRO A 2 9.95 25.19 31.50
C PRO A 2 9.37 26.29 30.60
N LYS A 3 9.95 26.44 29.41
CA LYS A 3 9.49 27.36 28.36
C LYS A 3 8.24 26.77 27.70
N ALA A 4 7.18 27.57 27.61
CA ALA A 4 5.99 27.24 26.84
C ALA A 4 6.33 27.16 25.34
N PHE A 5 6.04 26.02 24.71
CA PHE A 5 6.05 25.90 23.26
C PHE A 5 4.74 26.46 22.70
N LYS A 6 4.83 27.53 21.91
CA LYS A 6 3.73 28.07 21.13
C LYS A 6 3.34 27.05 20.06
N GLY A 7 2.08 26.65 20.05
CA GLY A 7 1.49 25.82 19.00
C GLY A 7 1.64 26.47 17.62
N ALA A 8 2.42 25.84 16.75
CA ALA A 8 2.23 25.98 15.32
C ALA A 8 1.23 24.90 14.92
N SER A 9 0.06 25.31 14.46
CA SER A 9 -0.95 24.41 13.91
C SER A 9 -0.31 23.62 12.77
N ALA A 10 -0.19 22.31 12.92
CA ALA A 10 0.18 21.42 11.84
C ALA A 10 -0.80 21.62 10.67
N PRO A 11 -0.34 21.59 9.41
CA PRO A 11 -1.25 21.58 8.29
C PRO A 11 -2.11 20.33 8.42
N HIS A 12 -3.42 20.53 8.61
CA HIS A 12 -4.39 19.45 8.52
C HIS A 12 -4.08 18.66 7.24
N LEU A 13 -3.64 17.41 7.39
CA LEU A 13 -3.62 16.45 6.30
C LEU A 13 -5.01 16.54 5.68
N LYS A 14 -5.10 17.17 4.50
CA LYS A 14 -6.37 17.30 3.80
C LYS A 14 -6.91 15.89 3.69
N ALA A 15 -8.07 15.66 4.29
CA ALA A 15 -8.83 14.45 4.05
C ALA A 15 -8.78 14.19 2.54
N VAL A 16 -8.21 13.04 2.17
CA VAL A 16 -8.11 12.62 0.78
C VAL A 16 -9.55 12.68 0.26
N GLN A 17 -9.79 13.64 -0.64
CA GLN A 17 -11.11 13.78 -1.20
C GLN A 17 -11.45 12.46 -1.89
N PRO A 18 -12.70 11.97 -1.81
CA PRO A 18 -13.14 10.89 -2.67
C PRO A 18 -12.76 11.33 -4.07
N LEU A 19 -11.83 10.60 -4.69
CA LEU A 19 -11.44 10.94 -6.04
C LEU A 19 -12.74 10.96 -6.84
N PRO A 20 -13.01 12.00 -7.64
CA PRO A 20 -14.05 11.88 -8.66
C PRO A 20 -13.77 10.56 -9.38
N ALA A 21 -14.81 9.84 -9.80
CA ALA A 21 -14.68 8.59 -10.56
C ALA A 21 -13.89 8.86 -11.85
N LYS A 22 -12.58 9.03 -11.70
CA LYS A 22 -11.61 9.21 -12.75
C LYS A 22 -11.58 7.82 -13.33
N SER A 23 -11.94 7.72 -14.61
CA SER A 23 -11.82 6.47 -15.34
C SER A 23 -10.34 6.11 -15.30
N ILE A 24 -9.97 5.20 -14.38
CA ILE A 24 -8.62 4.65 -14.31
C ILE A 24 -8.45 3.81 -15.57
N ARG A 25 -7.53 4.20 -16.44
CA ARG A 25 -7.28 3.51 -17.72
C ARG A 25 -5.86 2.98 -17.82
N SER A 26 -4.95 3.54 -17.04
CA SER A 26 -3.56 3.13 -16.97
C SER A 26 -2.97 3.45 -15.60
N ARG A 27 -1.77 2.95 -15.31
CA ARG A 27 -1.08 3.20 -14.03
C ARG A 27 -0.73 4.68 -13.78
N SER A 28 -0.75 5.54 -14.79
CA SER A 28 -0.55 6.99 -14.61
C SER A 28 -1.80 7.72 -14.13
N ASP A 29 -2.96 7.06 -14.15
CA ASP A 29 -4.20 7.62 -13.61
C ASP A 29 -4.33 7.42 -12.10
N LEU A 30 -3.52 6.53 -11.51
CA LEU A 30 -3.48 6.22 -10.08
C LEU A 30 -3.09 7.47 -9.27
N SER A 31 -3.80 7.75 -8.19
CA SER A 31 -3.63 8.96 -7.39
C SER A 31 -2.30 9.04 -6.65
N PHE A 32 -1.68 7.88 -6.41
CA PHE A 32 -0.39 7.71 -5.77
C PHE A 32 0.75 7.55 -6.78
N ALA A 33 0.45 7.67 -8.09
CA ALA A 33 1.43 7.68 -9.16
C ALA A 33 1.70 9.11 -9.66
N ALA A 34 2.99 9.46 -9.83
CA ALA A 34 3.37 10.71 -10.48
C ALA A 34 4.79 10.63 -11.08
N PRO A 35 5.08 11.41 -12.14
CA PRO A 35 6.44 11.52 -12.65
C PRO A 35 7.42 12.05 -11.60
N ASP A 36 8.64 11.52 -11.60
CA ASP A 36 9.77 12.12 -10.90
C ASP A 36 10.41 13.26 -11.69
N GLU A 37 11.53 13.78 -11.20
CA GLU A 37 12.29 14.88 -11.83
C GLU A 37 12.92 14.52 -13.19
N HIS A 38 12.93 13.23 -13.55
CA HIS A 38 13.43 12.70 -14.83
C HIS A 38 12.29 12.23 -15.75
N ASP A 39 11.05 12.65 -15.48
CA ASP A 39 9.83 12.22 -16.17
C ASP A 39 9.56 10.70 -16.11
N LEU A 40 10.17 9.99 -15.16
CA LEU A 40 9.88 8.58 -14.93
C LEU A 40 8.69 8.44 -13.98
N LEU A 41 7.66 7.70 -14.40
CA LEU A 41 6.49 7.47 -13.58
C LEU A 41 6.85 6.63 -12.34
N ARG A 42 6.70 7.23 -11.16
CA ARG A 42 6.80 6.55 -9.85
C ARG A 42 5.42 6.15 -9.39
N ILE A 43 5.25 4.89 -9.03
CA ILE A 43 3.97 4.36 -8.55
C ILE A 43 3.82 4.55 -7.03
N TRP A 44 4.86 4.89 -6.28
CA TRP A 44 4.76 5.09 -4.83
C TRP A 44 5.14 6.50 -4.38
N ARG A 45 4.35 7.49 -4.79
CA ARG A 45 4.56 8.90 -4.41
C ARG A 45 3.54 9.38 -3.39
N VAL A 46 3.61 8.81 -2.20
CA VAL A 46 2.66 9.06 -1.10
C VAL A 46 3.25 10.09 -0.12
N PRO A 47 2.50 11.12 0.30
CA PRO A 47 2.94 12.01 1.37
C PRO A 47 2.94 11.29 2.71
N HIS A 48 4.02 11.40 3.47
CA HIS A 48 4.14 10.87 4.82
C HIS A 48 4.26 12.01 5.83
N ASP A 49 3.51 11.92 6.93
CA ASP A 49 3.72 12.78 8.10
C ASP A 49 4.85 12.18 8.96
N PRO A 50 5.99 12.87 9.13
CA PRO A 50 7.10 12.35 9.94
C PRO A 50 6.75 12.21 11.44
N GLU A 51 5.73 12.92 11.92
CA GLU A 51 5.26 12.83 13.31
C GLU A 51 4.01 11.95 13.46
N GLY A 52 3.52 11.38 12.35
CA GLY A 52 2.32 10.57 12.32
C GLY A 52 2.49 9.23 13.03
N TYR A 53 1.41 8.77 13.66
CA TYR A 53 1.39 7.42 14.25
C TYR A 53 1.27 6.35 13.17
N TRP A 54 1.81 5.16 13.44
CA TRP A 54 1.90 4.03 12.49
C TRP A 54 0.57 3.60 11.84
N HIS A 55 -0.58 3.88 12.47
CA HIS A 55 -1.91 3.51 11.98
C HIS A 55 -2.57 4.64 11.17
N GLU A 56 -2.02 5.85 11.23
CA GLU A 56 -2.54 6.98 10.49
C GLU A 56 -2.28 6.75 8.99
N GLY A 57 -3.35 6.78 8.20
CA GLY A 57 -3.28 6.54 6.76
C GLY A 57 -3.51 5.10 6.31
N VAL A 58 -3.84 4.15 7.20
CA VAL A 58 -4.25 2.79 6.81
C VAL A 58 -5.41 2.84 5.80
N ASP A 59 -6.45 3.64 6.08
CA ASP A 59 -7.60 3.79 5.18
C ASP A 59 -7.22 4.38 3.81
N ILE A 60 -6.22 5.26 3.78
CA ILE A 60 -5.69 5.83 2.52
C ILE A 60 -5.00 4.73 1.72
N GLY A 61 -4.20 3.87 2.37
CA GLY A 61 -3.59 2.71 1.72
C GLY A 61 -4.62 1.75 1.15
N LEU A 62 -5.73 1.49 1.87
CA LEU A 62 -6.84 0.68 1.38
C LEU A 62 -7.51 1.31 0.14
N GLN A 63 -7.65 2.65 0.11
CA GLN A 63 -8.18 3.36 -1.05
C GLN A 63 -7.25 3.26 -2.26
N TYR A 64 -5.93 3.39 -2.08
CA TYR A 64 -4.97 3.18 -3.18
C TYR A 64 -5.05 1.76 -3.75
N PHE A 65 -5.23 0.75 -2.90
CA PHE A 65 -5.44 -0.60 -3.39
C PHE A 65 -6.75 -0.73 -4.18
N ALA A 66 -7.83 -0.06 -3.77
CA ALA A 66 -9.08 -0.04 -4.53
C ALA A 66 -8.91 0.55 -5.95
N GLU A 67 -8.03 1.53 -6.14
CA GLU A 67 -7.66 2.02 -7.47
C GLU A 67 -6.95 0.95 -8.31
N ILE A 68 -6.10 0.12 -7.70
CA ILE A 68 -5.48 -1.02 -8.37
C ILE A 68 -6.53 -2.07 -8.76
N VAL A 69 -7.54 -2.31 -7.90
CA VAL A 69 -8.67 -3.21 -8.23
C VAL A 69 -9.39 -2.70 -9.48
N ALA A 70 -9.70 -1.41 -9.52
CA ALA A 70 -10.34 -0.78 -10.68
C ALA A 70 -9.44 -0.84 -11.93
N LEU A 71 -8.12 -0.61 -11.80
CA LEU A 71 -7.17 -0.76 -12.90
C LEU A 71 -7.15 -2.21 -13.42
N ALA A 72 -7.17 -3.21 -12.53
CA ALA A 72 -7.15 -4.63 -12.90
C ALA A 72 -8.42 -5.11 -13.61
N GLU A 73 -9.51 -4.35 -13.57
CA GLU A 73 -10.70 -4.60 -14.39
C GLU A 73 -10.52 -4.15 -15.84
N VAL A 74 -9.65 -3.17 -16.05
CA VAL A 74 -9.36 -2.60 -17.37
C VAL A 74 -8.14 -3.26 -18.01
N ASP A 75 -7.05 -3.37 -17.25
CA ASP A 75 -5.77 -3.90 -17.69
C ASP A 75 -5.01 -4.56 -16.52
N GLU A 76 -5.02 -5.88 -16.51
CA GLU A 76 -4.33 -6.67 -15.48
C GLU A 76 -2.81 -6.57 -15.56
N TYR A 77 -2.24 -6.29 -16.73
CA TYR A 77 -0.80 -6.12 -16.90
C TYR A 77 -0.35 -4.81 -16.24
N GLU A 78 -1.06 -3.70 -16.50
CA GLU A 78 -0.79 -2.41 -15.86
C GLU A 78 -0.99 -2.47 -14.34
N ALA A 79 -2.02 -3.17 -13.86
CA ALA A 79 -2.23 -3.40 -12.43
C ALA A 79 -1.11 -4.25 -11.79
N CYS A 80 -0.65 -5.30 -12.50
CA CYS A 80 0.45 -6.14 -12.03
C CYS A 80 1.75 -5.34 -11.90
N LEU A 81 2.08 -4.52 -12.90
CA LEU A 81 3.23 -3.62 -12.84
C LEU A 81 3.12 -2.61 -11.71
N ALA A 82 1.92 -2.03 -11.50
CA ALA A 82 1.70 -1.11 -10.40
C ALA A 82 1.98 -1.78 -9.05
N LEU A 83 1.43 -2.98 -8.81
CA LEU A 83 1.69 -3.76 -7.60
C LEU A 83 3.17 -4.11 -7.42
N GLU A 84 3.84 -4.56 -8.49
CA GLU A 84 5.27 -4.83 -8.46
C GLU A 84 6.03 -3.57 -8.02
N TYR A 85 5.76 -2.42 -8.64
CA TYR A 85 6.51 -1.18 -8.41
C TYR A 85 6.28 -0.54 -7.04
N VAL A 86 5.13 -0.78 -6.39
CA VAL A 86 4.90 -0.33 -5.00
C VAL A 86 5.96 -0.89 -4.04
N PHE A 87 6.35 -2.16 -4.19
CA PHE A 87 7.32 -2.83 -3.31
C PHE A 87 8.78 -2.60 -3.69
N ASN A 88 9.00 -1.73 -4.67
CA ASN A 88 10.21 -1.67 -5.47
C ASN A 88 10.63 -0.22 -5.72
N ASP A 89 10.12 0.70 -4.90
CA ASP A 89 10.46 2.10 -4.98
C ASP A 89 11.96 2.31 -4.70
N VAL A 90 12.55 3.33 -5.32
CA VAL A 90 13.98 3.63 -5.24
C VAL A 90 14.47 3.95 -3.83
N GLY A 91 13.56 4.25 -2.89
CA GLY A 91 13.90 4.32 -1.47
C GLY A 91 14.40 2.99 -0.89
N TRP A 92 14.09 1.86 -1.52
CA TRP A 92 14.45 0.51 -1.11
C TRP A 92 15.77 0.09 -1.79
N LYS A 93 16.89 0.71 -1.40
CA LYS A 93 18.31 0.39 -1.77
C LYS A 93 18.59 -0.08 -3.22
N SER A 94 19.32 0.75 -3.96
CA SER A 94 19.63 0.59 -5.39
C SER A 94 20.62 -0.52 -5.81
N THR A 95 21.10 -1.39 -4.91
CA THR A 95 22.05 -2.48 -5.26
C THR A 95 21.69 -3.79 -4.59
N GLY A 96 21.74 -4.92 -5.33
CA GLY A 96 21.41 -6.25 -4.80
C GLY A 96 19.93 -6.65 -4.87
N TRP A 97 19.14 -5.93 -5.67
CA TRP A 97 17.68 -5.91 -5.70
C TRP A 97 16.96 -7.15 -6.29
N GLY A 98 17.70 -8.21 -6.61
CA GLY A 98 17.12 -9.39 -7.27
C GLY A 98 16.12 -10.15 -6.38
N ILE A 99 16.33 -10.14 -5.06
CA ILE A 99 15.49 -10.85 -4.10
C ILE A 99 14.14 -10.15 -3.96
N GLU A 100 14.15 -8.85 -3.73
CA GLU A 100 12.96 -8.00 -3.57
C GLU A 100 12.15 -7.96 -4.88
N CYS A 101 12.83 -7.81 -6.02
CA CYS A 101 12.19 -7.85 -7.34
C CYS A 101 11.54 -9.22 -7.61
N GLY A 102 12.22 -10.33 -7.30
CA GLY A 102 11.64 -11.67 -7.45
C GLY A 102 10.42 -11.90 -6.57
N PHE A 103 10.49 -11.49 -5.30
CA PHE A 103 9.40 -11.60 -4.34
C PHE A 103 8.17 -10.77 -4.76
N SER A 104 8.37 -9.49 -5.05
CA SER A 104 7.31 -8.56 -5.46
C SER A 104 6.64 -8.98 -6.77
N LYS A 105 7.39 -9.48 -7.76
CA LYS A 105 6.84 -10.07 -8.99
C LYS A 105 5.90 -11.23 -8.72
N ALA A 106 6.33 -12.18 -7.90
CA ALA A 106 5.51 -13.33 -7.54
C ALA A 106 4.25 -12.90 -6.76
N LEU A 107 4.41 -11.98 -5.83
CA LEU A 107 3.30 -11.42 -5.06
C LEU A 107 2.29 -10.70 -5.96
N ALA A 108 2.75 -9.84 -6.86
CA ALA A 108 1.89 -9.12 -7.81
C ALA A 108 1.11 -10.08 -8.72
N ALA A 109 1.78 -11.12 -9.24
CA ALA A 109 1.12 -12.13 -10.07
C ALA A 109 0.01 -12.89 -9.31
N VAL A 110 0.27 -13.30 -8.06
CA VAL A 110 -0.73 -13.97 -7.22
C VAL A 110 -1.86 -13.01 -6.85
N ALA A 111 -1.56 -11.73 -6.59
CA ALA A 111 -2.57 -10.72 -6.33
C ALA A 111 -3.54 -10.58 -7.50
N ILE A 112 -3.08 -10.59 -8.76
CA ILE A 112 -3.97 -10.59 -9.94
C ILE A 112 -4.90 -11.82 -9.94
N VAL A 113 -4.40 -13.01 -9.56
CA VAL A 113 -5.26 -14.20 -9.40
C VAL A 113 -6.31 -13.95 -8.31
N GLY A 114 -5.91 -13.37 -7.18
CA GLY A 114 -6.83 -12.96 -6.11
C GLY A 114 -7.90 -11.98 -6.60
N LEU A 115 -7.53 -10.95 -7.34
CA LEU A 115 -8.47 -9.97 -7.91
C LEU A 115 -9.47 -10.62 -8.88
N ARG A 116 -9.02 -11.57 -9.71
CA ARG A 116 -9.92 -12.38 -10.56
C ARG A 116 -10.92 -13.17 -9.71
N ALA A 117 -10.45 -13.82 -8.64
CA ALA A 117 -11.30 -14.60 -7.74
C ALA A 117 -12.31 -13.71 -7.00
N LEU A 118 -11.90 -12.53 -6.53
CA LEU A 118 -12.78 -11.55 -5.88
C LEU A 118 -13.89 -11.09 -6.84
N ARG A 119 -13.56 -10.79 -8.11
CA ARG A 119 -14.57 -10.47 -9.13
C ARG A 119 -15.53 -11.62 -9.41
N ALA A 120 -15.07 -12.86 -9.24
CA ALA A 120 -15.89 -14.06 -9.33
C ALA A 120 -16.70 -14.35 -8.04
N GLY A 121 -16.62 -13.48 -7.02
CA GLY A 121 -17.37 -13.59 -5.78
C GLY A 121 -16.67 -14.33 -4.64
N ALA A 122 -15.35 -14.53 -4.71
CA ALA A 122 -14.59 -15.06 -3.58
C ALA A 122 -14.58 -14.07 -2.40
N THR A 123 -14.48 -14.59 -1.18
CA THR A 123 -14.31 -13.78 0.03
C THR A 123 -12.81 -13.61 0.32
N PRO A 124 -12.32 -12.39 0.57
CA PRO A 124 -10.93 -12.17 0.98
C PRO A 124 -10.67 -12.81 2.35
N TYR A 125 -9.40 -13.16 2.58
CA TYR A 125 -8.97 -13.66 3.88
C TYR A 125 -9.07 -12.55 4.94
N ASP A 126 -9.86 -12.78 5.99
CA ASP A 126 -10.04 -11.87 7.11
C ASP A 126 -9.19 -12.36 8.29
N ARG A 127 -7.96 -11.87 8.37
CA ARG A 127 -7.04 -12.17 9.48
C ARG A 127 -7.60 -11.74 10.83
N ASP A 128 -8.34 -10.63 10.87
CA ASP A 128 -8.78 -10.03 12.14
C ASP A 128 -9.99 -10.80 12.71
N SER A 129 -10.64 -11.64 11.89
CA SER A 129 -11.59 -12.66 12.34
C SER A 129 -10.96 -13.86 13.05
N GLU A 130 -9.64 -14.06 12.89
CA GLU A 130 -8.93 -15.15 13.56
C GLU A 130 -8.41 -14.70 14.93
N SER A 131 -8.92 -15.32 16.00
CA SER A 131 -8.29 -15.22 17.31
C SER A 131 -6.94 -15.94 17.26
N ALA A 132 -5.85 -15.22 17.53
CA ALA A 132 -4.52 -15.81 17.68
C ALA A 132 -4.58 -16.99 18.67
N PRO A 133 -3.84 -18.09 18.42
CA PRO A 133 -3.82 -19.21 19.34
C PRO A 133 -3.35 -18.71 20.71
N THR A 134 -4.21 -18.81 21.72
CA THR A 134 -3.85 -18.53 23.10
C THR A 134 -2.72 -19.47 23.48
N LEU A 135 -1.49 -18.96 23.59
CA LEU A 135 -0.38 -19.70 24.17
C LEU A 135 -0.76 -20.05 25.61
N THR A 136 -1.27 -21.27 25.81
CA THR A 136 -1.52 -21.77 27.17
C THR A 136 -0.18 -21.86 27.88
N SER A 137 -0.08 -21.27 29.08
CA SER A 137 1.15 -21.09 29.87
C SER A 137 1.85 -22.37 30.36
N LYS A 138 1.80 -23.48 29.61
CA LYS A 138 2.37 -24.78 30.01
C LYS A 138 3.79 -25.07 29.51
N GLU A 139 4.43 -24.18 28.74
CA GLU A 139 5.80 -24.41 28.23
C GLU A 139 6.88 -23.53 28.86
N VAL A 140 6.67 -23.03 30.08
CA VAL A 140 7.75 -22.41 30.90
C VAL A 140 7.88 -23.11 32.24
N GLN A 141 7.99 -24.44 32.20
CA GLN A 141 8.71 -25.20 33.23
C GLN A 141 9.33 -26.39 32.50
N HIS A 142 10.64 -26.32 32.26
CA HIS A 142 11.65 -27.40 32.17
C HIS A 142 12.79 -26.92 31.27
N GLY A 143 13.75 -26.24 31.91
CA GLY A 143 15.01 -25.77 31.36
C GLY A 143 15.85 -25.17 32.48
#